data_AF-A0A2T5J7I5-F1
#
_entry.id   AF-A0A2T5J7I5-F1
#
_cell.length_a   1.000
_cell.length_b   1.000
_cell.length_c   1.000
_cell.angle_alpha   90.00
_cell.angle_beta   90.00
_cell.angle_gamma   90.00
#
_symmetry.space_group_name_H-M   'P 1'
#
loop_
_entity.id
_entity.type
_entity.pdbx_description
1 polymer ?
#
loop_
_entity_poly.entity_id
_entity_poly.type
_entity_poly.pdbx_seq_one_letter_code
_entity_poly.pdbx_strand_id
1 'polypeptide(L)'
;MKRILFLLPFLIMLVSSCMKSANVDPTPLPNLTGNWSGYFYKLRINAAKTGMDTANKVALSLSLNSTTGYTISGDTATVHGGSFGGYQYDYSTFLFGDKSYNVSLPQTKVHLDGYYDYLYTAAQNRLQISYEFANDTLVYYYDFRKQ
;
A
#
# COMPACT_ATOMS: atom_id res chain seq x y z
N MET A 1 33.76 61.68 38.82
CA MET A 1 32.35 61.40 39.20
C MET A 1 31.95 60.09 38.51
N LYS A 2 31.94 58.96 39.25
CA LYS A 2 30.72 58.20 39.59
C LYS A 2 29.74 58.01 38.40
N ARG A 3 29.72 56.82 37.78
CA ARG A 3 28.70 55.77 38.03
C ARG A 3 28.83 54.58 37.06
N ILE A 4 28.74 53.40 37.68
CA ILE A 4 28.56 52.04 37.17
C ILE A 4 27.20 51.90 36.45
N LEU A 5 27.01 50.78 35.74
CA LEU A 5 25.88 50.30 34.91
C LEU A 5 26.15 50.60 33.42
N PHE A 6 26.36 49.62 32.54
CA PHE A 6 25.42 48.55 32.18
C PHE A 6 26.15 47.24 31.82
N LEU A 7 26.03 46.21 32.67
CA LEU A 7 26.50 44.84 32.41
C LEU A 7 25.29 43.88 32.50
N LEU A 8 24.24 44.13 31.71
CA LEU A 8 22.98 43.37 31.83
C LEU A 8 22.14 43.41 30.55
N PRO A 9 22.64 42.86 29.41
CA PRO A 9 21.85 41.81 28.78
C PRO A 9 22.72 40.84 27.97
N PHE A 10 23.44 39.92 28.63
CA PHE A 10 24.07 38.81 27.90
C PHE A 10 23.98 37.47 28.65
N LEU A 11 23.04 37.35 29.59
CA LEU A 11 22.87 36.18 30.45
C LEU A 11 21.48 35.54 30.28
N ILE A 12 21.05 35.32 29.04
CA ILE A 12 19.78 34.59 28.75
C ILE A 12 19.97 33.46 27.71
N MET A 13 21.15 33.24 27.13
CA MET A 13 21.36 32.20 26.10
C MET A 13 21.82 30.82 26.63
N LEU A 14 21.29 30.34 27.77
CA LEU A 14 21.65 29.01 28.30
C LEU A 14 20.45 28.17 28.77
N VAL A 15 19.37 28.15 27.99
CA VAL A 15 18.41 27.04 28.03
C VAL A 15 18.52 26.24 26.74
N SER A 16 19.59 25.46 26.62
CA SER A 16 19.59 24.27 25.77
C SER A 16 18.63 23.27 26.41
N SER A 17 17.34 23.39 26.09
CA SER A 17 16.41 22.29 26.28
C SER A 17 16.92 21.13 25.45
N CYS A 18 17.63 20.22 26.11
CA CYS A 18 17.81 18.85 25.69
C CYS A 18 16.41 18.25 25.62
N MET A 19 15.72 18.47 24.50
CA MET A 19 14.53 17.70 24.18
C MET A 19 15.02 16.25 24.16
N LYS A 20 14.59 15.49 25.16
CA LYS A 20 14.66 14.04 25.14
C LYS A 20 14.03 13.64 23.81
N SER A 21 14.85 13.23 22.85
CA SER A 21 14.35 12.51 21.68
C SER A 21 13.51 11.40 22.28
N ALA A 22 12.19 11.50 22.12
CA ALA A 22 11.35 10.35 22.35
C ALA A 22 11.97 9.27 21.48
N ASN A 23 12.39 8.17 22.09
CA ASN A 23 12.60 6.96 21.33
C ASN A 23 11.24 6.72 20.67
N VAL A 24 11.12 7.13 19.41
CA VAL A 24 9.96 6.78 18.61
C VAL A 24 10.16 5.30 18.40
N ASP A 25 9.52 4.50 19.26
CA ASP A 25 9.48 3.06 19.06
C ASP A 25 9.04 2.84 17.62
N PRO A 26 9.74 2.00 16.85
CA PRO A 26 9.38 1.78 15.45
C PRO A 26 7.94 1.31 15.41
N THR A 27 7.08 2.07 14.73
CA THR A 27 5.67 1.71 14.55
C THR A 27 5.62 0.32 13.96
N PRO A 28 5.02 -0.68 14.63
CA PRO A 28 5.05 -2.05 14.12
C PRO A 28 4.31 -2.12 12.77
N LEU A 29 4.83 -2.93 11.85
CA LEU A 29 4.13 -3.26 10.60
C LEU A 29 2.74 -3.83 10.93
N PRO A 30 1.68 -3.41 10.21
CA PRO A 30 0.34 -3.93 10.44
C PRO A 30 0.32 -5.43 10.15
N ASN A 31 -0.41 -6.21 10.96
CA ASN A 31 -0.64 -7.62 10.67
C ASN A 31 -1.78 -7.77 9.66
N LEU A 32 -1.42 -8.07 8.41
CA LEU A 32 -2.35 -8.20 7.29
C LEU A 32 -2.81 -9.65 7.05
N THR A 33 -2.36 -10.60 7.89
CA THR A 33 -2.78 -12.00 7.83
C THR A 33 -4.29 -12.13 8.04
N GLY A 34 -4.92 -13.00 7.27
CA GLY A 34 -6.35 -13.31 7.35
C GLY A 34 -7.02 -13.47 6.00
N ASN A 35 -8.33 -13.64 6.05
CA ASN A 35 -9.20 -13.70 4.88
C ASN A 35 -9.83 -12.35 4.63
N TRP A 36 -9.91 -12.01 3.35
CA TRP A 36 -10.36 -10.73 2.87
C TRP A 36 -11.31 -10.94 1.69
N SER A 37 -12.38 -10.16 1.62
CA SER A 37 -13.29 -10.15 0.48
C SER A 37 -13.42 -8.74 -0.07
N GLY A 38 -13.55 -8.63 -1.39
CA GLY A 38 -13.48 -7.34 -2.02
C GLY A 38 -13.66 -7.40 -3.51
N TYR A 39 -13.17 -6.37 -4.16
CA TYR A 39 -13.30 -6.21 -5.60
C TYR A 39 -11.97 -5.80 -6.24
N PHE A 40 -11.74 -6.35 -7.42
CA PHE A 40 -10.75 -5.86 -8.37
C PHE A 40 -11.41 -4.94 -9.39
N TYR A 41 -10.69 -3.87 -9.70
CA TYR A 41 -11.04 -2.88 -10.69
C TYR A 41 -9.88 -2.73 -11.67
N LYS A 42 -10.20 -2.87 -12.96
CA LYS A 42 -9.30 -2.47 -14.06
C LYS A 42 -9.77 -1.10 -14.55
N LEU A 43 -9.00 -0.08 -14.23
CA LEU A 43 -9.38 1.32 -14.40
C LEU A 43 -8.54 1.94 -15.53
N ARG A 44 -9.18 2.72 -16.39
CA ARG A 44 -8.48 3.52 -17.40
C ARG A 44 -8.68 5.00 -17.12
N ILE A 45 -7.59 5.71 -16.89
CA ILE A 45 -7.55 7.16 -16.70
C ILE A 45 -7.74 7.81 -18.07
N ASN A 46 -8.78 8.62 -18.22
CA ASN A 46 -8.96 9.38 -19.44
C ASN A 46 -8.07 10.63 -19.37
N ALA A 47 -7.05 10.77 -20.22
CA ALA A 47 -6.20 11.97 -20.19
C ALA A 47 -6.94 13.26 -20.61
N ALA A 48 -8.06 13.13 -21.34
CA ALA A 48 -8.82 14.26 -21.89
C ALA A 48 -10.06 14.63 -21.06
N LYS A 49 -10.50 13.77 -20.14
CA LYS A 49 -11.59 14.02 -19.20
C LYS A 49 -11.06 13.74 -17.81
N THR A 50 -11.26 14.62 -16.83
CA THR A 50 -10.82 14.44 -15.43
C THR A 50 -11.47 13.25 -14.69
N GLY A 51 -12.06 12.30 -15.42
CA GLY A 51 -12.75 11.12 -14.91
C GLY A 51 -12.00 9.81 -15.17
N MET A 52 -12.36 8.82 -14.37
CA MET A 52 -11.85 7.45 -14.44
C MET A 52 -12.92 6.57 -15.10
N ASP A 53 -12.58 5.94 -16.23
CA ASP A 53 -13.46 4.97 -16.86
C ASP A 53 -13.23 3.61 -16.18
N THR A 54 -14.22 3.14 -15.40
CA THR A 54 -14.16 1.80 -14.79
C THR A 54 -14.46 0.78 -15.88
N ALA A 55 -13.44 0.09 -16.38
CA ALA A 55 -13.63 -0.84 -17.48
C ALA A 55 -14.21 -2.18 -17.00
N ASN A 56 -13.85 -2.65 -15.79
CA ASN A 56 -14.35 -3.92 -15.24
C ASN A 56 -14.31 -3.95 -13.70
N LYS A 57 -15.26 -4.64 -13.08
CA LYS A 57 -15.32 -4.92 -11.63
C LYS A 57 -15.52 -6.42 -11.40
N VAL A 58 -14.67 -7.04 -10.59
CA VAL A 58 -14.71 -8.48 -10.29
C VAL A 58 -14.69 -8.69 -8.77
N ALA A 59 -15.59 -9.52 -8.24
CA ALA A 59 -15.56 -9.89 -6.82
C ALA A 59 -14.46 -10.93 -6.58
N LEU A 60 -13.58 -10.67 -5.61
CA LEU A 60 -12.45 -11.52 -5.26
C LEU A 60 -12.45 -11.82 -3.76
N SER A 61 -11.86 -12.95 -3.39
CA SER A 61 -11.41 -13.23 -2.02
C SER A 61 -9.91 -13.47 -2.00
N LEU A 62 -9.22 -12.78 -1.09
CA LEU A 62 -7.79 -12.86 -0.85
C LEU A 62 -7.54 -13.50 0.52
N SER A 63 -6.68 -14.51 0.58
CA SER A 63 -6.15 -15.07 1.82
C SER A 63 -4.68 -14.76 1.92
N LEU A 64 -4.26 -14.14 3.03
CA LEU A 64 -2.87 -13.87 3.38
C LEU A 64 -2.48 -14.74 4.57
N ASN A 65 -1.46 -15.58 4.40
CA ASN A 65 -0.93 -16.47 5.42
C ASN A 65 0.61 -16.38 5.48
N SER A 66 1.16 -16.17 6.68
CA SER A 66 2.61 -16.02 6.87
C SER A 66 3.44 -17.27 6.54
N THR A 67 2.82 -18.46 6.53
CA THR A 67 3.49 -19.75 6.28
C THR A 67 3.24 -20.26 4.87
N THR A 68 1.99 -20.19 4.39
CA THR A 68 1.58 -20.76 3.10
C THR A 68 1.53 -19.75 1.96
N GLY A 69 1.72 -18.46 2.26
CA GLY A 69 1.73 -17.38 1.28
C GLY A 69 0.34 -16.80 1.04
N TYR A 70 0.07 -16.39 -0.20
CA TYR A 70 -1.21 -15.80 -0.58
C TYR A 70 -1.97 -16.67 -1.58
N THR A 71 -3.28 -16.52 -1.57
CA THR A 71 -4.17 -17.00 -2.64
C THR A 71 -5.22 -15.94 -2.93
N ILE A 72 -5.54 -15.76 -4.20
CA ILE A 72 -6.65 -14.92 -4.65
C ILE A 72 -7.59 -15.77 -5.51
N SER A 73 -8.87 -15.72 -5.17
CA SER A 73 -9.95 -16.28 -5.97
C SER A 73 -10.47 -15.25 -6.97
N GLY A 74 -11.44 -15.65 -7.81
CA GLY A 74 -12.06 -14.77 -8.79
C GLY A 74 -11.45 -14.89 -10.18
N ASP A 75 -11.10 -16.12 -10.56
CA ASP A 75 -10.82 -16.46 -11.95
C ASP A 75 -12.06 -16.18 -12.80
N THR A 76 -11.94 -15.21 -13.69
CA THR A 76 -12.96 -14.82 -14.66
C THR A 76 -12.54 -15.28 -16.05
N ALA A 77 -13.51 -15.33 -16.97
CA ALA A 77 -13.21 -15.69 -18.35
C ALA A 77 -12.16 -14.77 -19.02
N THR A 78 -12.08 -13.48 -18.64
CA THR A 78 -11.36 -12.46 -19.44
C THR A 78 -10.63 -11.35 -18.67
N VAL A 79 -10.84 -11.18 -17.36
CA VAL A 79 -10.41 -9.95 -16.66
C VAL A 79 -9.31 -10.24 -15.63
N HIS A 80 -9.60 -11.10 -14.68
CA HIS A 80 -8.74 -11.45 -13.55
C HIS A 80 -8.58 -12.97 -13.48
N GLY A 81 -7.37 -13.42 -13.20
CA GLY A 81 -7.02 -14.82 -13.02
C GLY A 81 -6.79 -15.11 -11.55
N GLY A 82 -7.16 -16.32 -11.11
CA GLY A 82 -6.75 -16.76 -9.78
C GLY A 82 -5.22 -16.79 -9.69
N SER A 83 -4.69 -16.30 -8.57
CA SER A 83 -3.26 -16.23 -8.28
C SER A 83 -2.93 -16.92 -6.97
N PHE A 84 -1.74 -17.50 -6.88
CA PHE A 84 -1.23 -18.06 -5.63
C PHE A 84 0.29 -18.00 -5.60
N GLY A 85 0.87 -17.81 -4.42
CA GLY A 85 2.32 -17.76 -4.31
C GLY A 85 2.82 -17.14 -3.02
N GLY A 86 4.04 -16.61 -3.07
CA GLY A 86 4.66 -15.91 -1.95
C GLY A 86 4.26 -14.45 -1.92
N TYR A 87 4.22 -13.84 -0.74
CA TYR A 87 4.11 -12.39 -0.61
C TYR A 87 5.05 -11.86 0.46
N GLN A 88 5.44 -10.60 0.30
CA GLN A 88 6.15 -9.81 1.30
C GLN A 88 5.54 -8.40 1.30
N TYR A 89 5.65 -7.67 2.40
CA TYR A 89 5.21 -6.29 2.45
C TYR A 89 6.04 -5.48 3.45
N ASP A 90 6.14 -4.19 3.17
CA ASP A 90 6.73 -3.19 4.06
C ASP A 90 5.68 -2.11 4.41
N TYR A 91 6.08 -0.90 4.78
CA TYR A 91 5.13 0.16 5.17
C TYR A 91 4.36 0.77 4.00
N SER A 92 4.78 0.54 2.76
CA SER A 92 4.21 1.18 1.56
C SER A 92 3.86 0.20 0.45
N THR A 93 4.56 -0.93 0.38
CA THR A 93 4.49 -1.84 -0.76
C THR A 93 4.17 -3.26 -0.37
N PHE A 94 3.45 -3.95 -1.26
CA PHE A 94 3.39 -5.40 -1.35
C PHE A 94 4.25 -5.87 -2.52
N LEU A 95 4.95 -6.98 -2.33
CA LEU A 95 5.54 -7.77 -3.39
C LEU A 95 4.81 -9.12 -3.43
N PHE A 96 4.18 -9.42 -4.56
CA PHE A 96 3.61 -10.73 -4.83
C PHE A 96 4.48 -11.48 -5.84
N GLY A 97 4.80 -12.74 -5.55
CA GLY A 97 5.42 -13.66 -6.50
C GLY A 97 4.41 -14.74 -6.88
N ASP A 98 3.71 -14.54 -8.00
CA ASP A 98 2.65 -15.44 -8.46
C ASP A 98 3.22 -16.69 -9.16
N LYS A 99 2.88 -17.87 -8.64
CA LYS A 99 3.26 -19.17 -9.22
C LYS A 99 2.30 -19.65 -10.31
N SER A 100 1.11 -19.06 -10.38
CA SER A 100 0.15 -19.33 -11.46
C SER A 100 0.46 -18.50 -12.72
N TYR A 101 1.28 -17.46 -12.57
CA TYR A 101 1.68 -16.55 -13.64
C TYR A 101 2.90 -17.08 -14.39
N ASN A 102 2.84 -17.03 -15.72
CA ASN A 102 3.94 -17.46 -16.59
C ASN A 102 4.28 -16.35 -17.61
N VAL A 103 5.36 -15.62 -17.34
CA VAL A 103 5.87 -14.53 -18.19
C VAL A 103 6.17 -14.94 -19.63
N SER A 104 6.40 -16.23 -19.89
CA SER A 104 6.72 -16.75 -21.23
C SER A 104 5.48 -17.01 -22.08
N LEU A 105 4.27 -16.92 -21.52
CA LEU A 105 3.01 -17.16 -22.23
C LEU A 105 2.22 -15.85 -22.38
N PRO A 106 1.47 -15.67 -23.49
CA PRO A 106 0.56 -14.54 -23.66
C PRO A 106 -0.44 -14.46 -22.51
N GLN A 107 -0.52 -13.29 -21.88
CA GLN A 107 -1.39 -13.05 -20.73
C GLN A 107 -2.76 -12.56 -21.18
N THR A 108 -3.80 -13.33 -20.84
CA THR A 108 -5.20 -13.01 -21.16
C THR A 108 -5.97 -12.44 -19.97
N LYS A 109 -5.42 -12.58 -18.76
CA LYS A 109 -6.04 -12.15 -17.49
C LYS A 109 -5.01 -11.42 -16.64
N VAL A 110 -5.48 -10.53 -15.77
CA VAL A 110 -4.64 -9.88 -14.76
C VAL A 110 -4.39 -10.84 -13.61
N HIS A 111 -3.13 -10.98 -13.22
CA HIS A 111 -2.68 -11.77 -12.08
C HIS A 111 -2.14 -10.82 -11.00
N LEU A 112 -2.26 -11.20 -9.73
CA LEU A 112 -1.66 -10.44 -8.63
C LEU A 112 -0.16 -10.79 -8.53
N ASP A 113 0.65 -10.22 -9.40
CA ASP A 113 2.10 -10.44 -9.49
C ASP A 113 2.86 -9.10 -9.55
N GLY A 114 4.01 -9.03 -8.87
CA GLY A 114 4.88 -7.85 -8.83
C GLY A 114 4.71 -6.95 -7.62
N TYR A 115 5.22 -5.71 -7.74
CA TYR A 115 5.19 -4.69 -6.68
C TYR A 115 3.95 -3.83 -6.79
N TYR A 116 3.22 -3.69 -5.67
CA TYR A 116 2.01 -2.88 -5.57
C TYR A 116 2.16 -1.90 -4.41
N ASP A 117 1.63 -0.70 -4.58
CA ASP A 117 1.40 0.19 -3.45
C ASP A 117 0.19 -0.32 -2.65
N TYR A 118 0.16 -0.05 -1.34
CA TYR A 118 -1.01 -0.36 -0.55
C TYR A 118 -1.29 0.65 0.56
N LEU A 119 -2.55 0.64 1.00
CA LEU A 119 -3.03 1.35 2.17
C LEU A 119 -3.84 0.41 3.04
N TYR A 120 -3.46 0.31 4.31
CA TYR A 120 -4.25 -0.38 5.32
C TYR A 120 -4.89 0.60 6.29
N THR A 121 -6.22 0.59 6.36
CA THR A 121 -6.99 1.41 7.31
C THR A 121 -7.51 0.52 8.43
N ALA A 122 -6.79 0.48 9.56
CA ALA A 122 -7.12 -0.37 10.71
C ALA A 122 -8.53 -0.12 11.26
N ALA A 123 -8.97 1.14 11.34
CA ALA A 123 -10.30 1.52 11.84
C ALA A 123 -11.45 0.93 11.01
N GLN A 124 -11.19 0.53 9.75
CA GLN A 124 -12.20 0.01 8.85
C GLN A 124 -11.90 -1.41 8.35
N ASN A 125 -10.87 -2.07 8.91
CA ASN A 125 -10.36 -3.36 8.45
C ASN A 125 -10.26 -3.44 6.92
N ARG A 126 -9.73 -2.37 6.30
CA ARG A 126 -9.71 -2.18 4.84
C ARG A 126 -8.29 -2.27 4.32
N LEU A 127 -8.11 -3.07 3.28
CA LEU A 127 -6.86 -3.18 2.54
C LEU A 127 -7.10 -2.74 1.10
N GLN A 128 -6.42 -1.68 0.68
CA GLN A 128 -6.45 -1.17 -0.68
C GLN A 128 -5.08 -1.43 -1.31
N ILE A 129 -5.03 -2.05 -2.50
CA ILE A 129 -3.78 -2.37 -3.20
C ILE A 129 -3.88 -1.79 -4.62
N SER A 130 -2.82 -1.17 -5.11
CA SER A 130 -2.81 -0.55 -6.45
C SER A 130 -1.51 -0.82 -7.21
N TYR A 131 -1.65 -0.97 -8.52
CA TYR A 131 -0.54 -0.95 -9.46
C TYR A 131 -0.82 0.07 -10.54
N GLU A 132 0.10 1.00 -10.70
CA GLU A 132 0.08 2.01 -11.75
C GLU A 132 1.18 1.70 -12.76
N PHE A 133 0.80 1.61 -14.03
CA PHE A 133 1.77 1.41 -15.10
C PHE A 133 2.44 2.76 -15.41
N ALA A 134 3.76 2.82 -15.29
CA ALA A 134 4.51 4.03 -15.60
C ALA A 134 4.22 4.47 -17.05
N ASN A 135 3.72 5.70 -17.21
CA ASN A 135 3.33 6.31 -18.49
C ASN A 135 2.10 5.68 -19.19
N ASP A 136 1.33 4.84 -18.51
CA ASP A 136 0.03 4.38 -19.00
C ASP A 136 -1.11 5.02 -18.20
N THR A 137 -2.26 5.05 -18.84
CA THR A 137 -3.56 5.35 -18.25
C THR A 137 -4.16 4.19 -17.45
N LEU A 138 -3.49 3.03 -17.39
CA LEU A 138 -4.03 1.83 -16.79
C LEU A 138 -3.69 1.74 -15.30
N VAL A 139 -4.70 1.48 -14.47
CA VAL A 139 -4.54 1.22 -13.04
C VAL A 139 -5.25 -0.08 -12.67
N TYR A 140 -4.55 -0.93 -11.93
CA TYR A 140 -5.12 -2.09 -11.26
C TYR A 140 -5.37 -1.73 -9.82
N TYR A 141 -6.60 -1.90 -9.38
CA TYR A 141 -6.99 -1.49 -8.05
C TYR A 141 -7.79 -2.58 -7.36
N TYR A 142 -7.40 -2.88 -6.13
CA TYR A 142 -8.05 -3.86 -5.27
C TYR A 142 -8.54 -3.16 -4.02
N ASP A 143 -9.79 -3.45 -3.62
CA ASP A 143 -10.40 -2.92 -2.40
C ASP A 143 -11.02 -4.07 -1.62
N PHE A 144 -10.39 -4.39 -0.49
CA PHE A 144 -10.72 -5.52 0.36
C PHE A 144 -11.17 -5.09 1.76
N ARG A 145 -12.08 -5.88 2.32
CA ARG A 145 -12.50 -5.85 3.72
C ARG A 145 -12.15 -7.18 4.38
N LYS A 146 -11.65 -7.12 5.61
CA LYS A 146 -11.38 -8.33 6.39
C LYS A 146 -12.69 -9.04 6.73
N GLN A 147 -12.70 -10.37 6.61
CA GLN A 147 -13.81 -11.22 7.04
C GLN A 147 -13.80 -11.47 8.54
#